data_AF-A0A2N1RF93-F1
#
_entry.id   AF-A0A2N1RF93-F1
#
_cell.length_a   1.000
_cell.length_b   1.000
_cell.length_c   1.000
_cell.angle_alpha   90.00
_cell.angle_beta   90.00
_cell.angle_gamma   90.00
#
_symmetry.space_group_name_H-M   'P 1'
#
loop_
_entity.id
_entity.type
_entity.pdbx_description
1 polymer ?
#
loop_
_entity_poly.entity_id
_entity_poly.type
_entity_poly.pdbx_seq_one_letter_code
_entity_poly.pdbx_strand_id
1 'polypeptide(L)'
;RISYQTIEGGDPVGICGSGIIDATATLLELGLVDDTGAMLDSQDDRSQLIIDTPSGNALCIVASEGHPVYLTHKDVREVQLAKAAIAAGIRTLLHESGLSLTDLSAVVIAGGFGSYIDIGNAQRIGLLPPVNPSLIRSVGNAAGQGAVLNLLDPTAKDAMEQIIHQACYIELSSSPQFMEYYIDEMTFPLERP
;
A
#
# COMPACT_ATOMS: atom_id res chain seq x y z
N ARG A 1 -7.78 22.67 0.39
CA ARG A 1 -7.75 22.66 -1.09
C ARG A 1 -7.20 21.31 -1.52
N ILE A 2 -7.93 20.57 -2.37
CA ILE A 2 -7.47 19.27 -2.90
C ILE A 2 -6.61 19.53 -4.14
N SER A 3 -5.50 18.82 -4.27
CA SER A 3 -4.66 18.77 -5.47
C SER A 3 -4.38 17.31 -5.82
N TYR A 4 -4.45 16.98 -7.11
CA TYR A 4 -4.18 15.64 -7.63
C TYR A 4 -3.41 15.74 -8.95
N GLN A 5 -2.82 14.63 -9.36
CA GLN A 5 -2.20 14.44 -10.66
C GLN A 5 -2.80 13.21 -11.34
N THR A 6 -2.93 13.27 -12.66
CA THR A 6 -3.42 12.15 -13.48
C THR A 6 -2.28 11.59 -14.32
N ILE A 7 -2.40 10.31 -14.70
CA ILE A 7 -1.44 9.66 -15.58
C ILE A 7 -1.45 10.40 -16.92
N GLU A 8 -0.28 10.83 -17.37
CA GLU A 8 -0.08 11.59 -18.62
C GLU A 8 -0.88 12.90 -18.73
N GLY A 9 -1.42 13.41 -17.61
CA GLY A 9 -2.23 14.64 -17.60
C GLY A 9 -3.62 14.51 -18.23
N GLY A 10 -4.12 13.29 -18.42
CA GLY A 10 -5.47 13.03 -18.93
C GLY A 10 -6.58 13.38 -17.93
N ASP A 11 -7.85 13.21 -18.34
CA ASP A 11 -9.00 13.44 -17.47
C ASP A 11 -9.06 12.43 -16.32
N PRO A 12 -9.39 12.86 -15.08
CA PRO A 12 -9.52 11.95 -13.95
C PRO A 12 -10.80 11.11 -14.08
N VAL A 13 -10.63 9.81 -14.29
CA VAL A 13 -11.74 8.84 -14.41
C VAL A 13 -11.76 7.79 -13.29
N GLY A 14 -10.84 7.89 -12.33
CA GLY A 14 -10.70 6.96 -11.22
C GLY A 14 -9.43 7.21 -10.41
N ILE A 15 -9.15 6.32 -9.46
CA ILE A 15 -7.99 6.39 -8.56
C ILE A 15 -7.11 5.17 -8.83
N CYS A 16 -5.83 5.40 -9.13
CA CYS A 16 -4.84 4.33 -9.28
C CYS A 16 -4.27 3.89 -7.91
N GLY A 17 -3.47 2.82 -7.92
CA GLY A 17 -2.91 2.25 -6.70
C GLY A 17 -2.01 3.19 -5.87
N SER A 18 -1.19 4.02 -6.51
CA SER A 18 -0.42 5.05 -5.78
C SER A 18 -1.34 6.15 -5.27
N GLY A 19 -2.31 6.56 -6.08
CA GLY A 19 -3.29 7.60 -5.71
C GLY A 19 -4.15 7.22 -4.50
N ILE A 20 -4.52 5.94 -4.34
CA ILE A 20 -5.32 5.53 -3.17
C ILE A 20 -4.48 5.53 -1.89
N ILE A 21 -3.20 5.16 -1.96
CA ILE A 21 -2.26 5.23 -0.84
C ILE A 21 -2.07 6.69 -0.40
N ASP A 22 -1.80 7.58 -1.36
CA ASP A 22 -1.60 9.01 -1.08
C ASP A 22 -2.86 9.66 -0.50
N ALA A 23 -4.02 9.36 -1.07
CA ALA A 23 -5.30 9.87 -0.59
C ALA A 23 -5.61 9.39 0.83
N THR A 24 -5.43 8.09 1.12
CA THR A 24 -5.63 7.55 2.47
C THR A 24 -4.63 8.15 3.48
N ALA A 25 -3.35 8.26 3.13
CA ALA A 25 -2.34 8.90 3.98
C ALA A 25 -2.72 10.36 4.30
N THR A 26 -3.14 11.11 3.28
CA THR A 26 -3.58 12.50 3.43
C THR A 26 -4.81 12.62 4.32
N LEU A 27 -5.80 11.73 4.17
CA LEU A 27 -7.00 11.73 5.02
C LEU A 27 -6.67 11.48 6.49
N LEU A 28 -5.74 10.56 6.78
CA LEU A 28 -5.26 10.28 8.13
C LEU A 28 -4.52 11.48 8.73
N GLU A 29 -3.76 12.21 7.92
CA GLU A 29 -3.02 13.40 8.38
C GLU A 29 -3.92 14.60 8.67
N LEU A 30 -4.99 14.74 7.89
CA LEU A 30 -6.01 15.77 8.12
C LEU A 30 -6.98 15.39 9.25
N GLY A 31 -6.88 14.18 9.80
CA GLY A 31 -7.81 13.65 10.80
C GLY A 31 -9.23 13.46 10.26
N LEU A 32 -9.38 13.35 8.95
CA LEU A 32 -10.66 13.06 8.28
C LEU A 32 -10.99 11.56 8.30
N VAL A 33 -9.96 10.74 8.46
CA VAL A 33 -10.04 9.31 8.78
C VAL A 33 -9.21 9.08 10.04
N ASP A 34 -9.71 8.30 10.98
CA ASP A 34 -8.96 7.89 12.17
C ASP A 34 -8.15 6.60 11.95
N ASP A 35 -7.41 6.17 12.96
CA ASP A 35 -6.59 4.95 12.90
C ASP A 35 -7.42 3.67 12.69
N THR A 36 -8.69 3.67 13.10
CA THR A 36 -9.60 2.55 12.86
C THR A 36 -10.13 2.52 11.43
N GLY A 37 -9.84 3.55 10.63
CA GLY A 37 -10.34 3.71 9.26
C GLY A 37 -11.72 4.35 9.19
N ALA A 38 -12.29 4.75 10.33
CA ALA A 38 -13.56 5.45 10.36
C ALA A 38 -13.39 6.85 9.78
N MET A 39 -14.25 7.20 8.85
CA MET A 39 -14.28 8.52 8.24
C MET A 39 -15.17 9.44 9.07
N LEU A 40 -14.76 10.71 9.24
CA LEU A 40 -15.57 11.71 9.93
C LEU A 40 -16.96 11.84 9.30
N ASP A 41 -17.93 12.21 10.14
CA ASP A 41 -19.29 12.55 9.72
C ASP A 41 -19.26 13.77 8.78
N SER A 42 -20.12 13.79 7.76
CA SER A 42 -20.25 14.92 6.84
C SER A 42 -20.78 16.19 7.51
N GLN A 43 -21.35 16.06 8.71
CA GLN A 43 -21.83 17.16 9.55
C GLN A 43 -20.73 17.78 10.45
N ASP A 44 -19.50 17.27 10.43
CA ASP A 44 -18.38 17.84 11.19
C ASP A 44 -17.87 19.13 10.52
N ASP A 45 -17.59 20.19 11.29
CA ASP A 45 -17.08 21.44 10.71
C ASP A 45 -15.75 21.26 9.94
N ARG A 46 -14.99 20.20 10.24
CA ARG A 46 -13.74 19.82 9.57
C ARG A 46 -13.98 19.04 8.28
N SER A 47 -15.19 18.52 8.05
CA SER A 47 -15.52 17.60 6.96
C SER A 47 -16.06 18.30 5.71
N GLN A 48 -15.67 19.55 5.44
CA GLN A 48 -16.14 20.32 4.27
C GLN A 48 -15.89 19.65 2.90
N LEU A 49 -15.10 18.58 2.87
CA LEU A 49 -14.77 17.78 1.68
C LEU A 49 -15.44 16.39 1.67
N ILE A 50 -16.04 15.99 2.80
CA ILE A 50 -16.76 14.73 2.96
C ILE A 50 -18.22 14.96 2.61
N ILE A 51 -18.76 14.06 1.79
CA ILE A 51 -20.14 14.07 1.37
C ILE A 51 -20.82 12.77 1.80
N ASP A 52 -22.14 12.85 1.97
CA ASP A 52 -22.96 11.66 2.13
C ASP A 52 -23.17 10.97 0.79
N THR A 53 -22.94 9.67 0.76
CA THR A 53 -23.29 8.80 -0.38
C THR A 53 -24.24 7.70 0.11
N PRO A 54 -24.98 7.01 -0.79
CA PRO A 54 -25.83 5.88 -0.41
C PRO A 54 -25.08 4.76 0.32
N SER A 55 -23.76 4.69 0.16
CA SER A 55 -22.83 3.73 0.76
C SER A 55 -22.11 4.24 2.01
N GLY A 56 -22.50 5.40 2.54
CA GLY A 56 -21.85 6.09 3.67
C GLY A 56 -21.02 7.29 3.24
N ASN A 57 -20.09 7.72 4.08
CA ASN A 57 -19.31 8.93 3.86
C ASN A 57 -18.21 8.71 2.81
N ALA A 58 -17.97 9.74 2.00
CA ALA A 58 -16.92 9.73 1.00
C ALA A 58 -16.24 11.09 0.85
N LEU A 59 -14.94 11.08 0.57
CA LEU A 59 -14.23 12.25 0.07
C LEU A 59 -14.56 12.44 -1.41
N CYS A 60 -15.03 13.63 -1.79
CA CYS A 60 -15.14 14.01 -3.20
C CYS A 60 -13.81 14.60 -3.70
N ILE A 61 -13.11 13.85 -4.56
CA ILE A 61 -11.83 14.28 -5.16
C ILE A 61 -12.11 15.10 -6.43
N VAL A 62 -13.04 14.64 -7.25
CA VAL A 62 -13.48 15.31 -8.49
C VAL A 62 -14.99 15.42 -8.48
N ALA A 63 -15.49 16.65 -8.37
CA ALA A 63 -16.89 16.98 -8.56
C ALA A 63 -17.15 17.26 -10.05
N SER A 64 -17.66 16.27 -10.78
CA SER A 64 -18.00 16.37 -12.20
C SER A 64 -19.35 15.70 -12.46
N GLU A 65 -20.18 16.30 -13.32
CA GLU A 65 -21.50 15.76 -13.68
C GLU A 65 -21.43 14.44 -14.46
N GLY A 66 -20.31 14.19 -15.16
CA GLY A 66 -20.14 12.98 -15.97
C GLY A 66 -19.44 11.84 -15.23
N HIS A 67 -18.31 12.14 -14.59
CA HIS A 67 -17.42 11.13 -13.98
C HIS A 67 -16.90 11.66 -12.64
N PRO A 68 -17.74 11.68 -11.59
CA PRO A 68 -17.25 12.07 -10.28
C PRO A 68 -16.33 10.99 -9.71
N VAL A 69 -15.29 11.41 -9.01
CA VAL A 69 -14.31 10.51 -8.39
C VAL A 69 -14.37 10.67 -6.87
N TYR A 70 -14.70 9.58 -6.20
CA TYR A 70 -14.87 9.52 -4.75
C TYR A 70 -13.88 8.53 -4.14
N LEU A 71 -13.49 8.79 -2.90
CA LEU A 71 -12.88 7.80 -2.01
C LEU A 71 -13.83 7.55 -0.85
N THR A 72 -14.46 6.38 -0.82
CA THR A 72 -15.48 6.02 0.17
C THR A 72 -14.86 5.41 1.43
N HIS A 73 -15.61 5.38 2.53
CA HIS A 73 -15.23 4.60 3.72
C HIS A 73 -14.95 3.11 3.38
N LYS A 74 -15.72 2.52 2.46
CA LYS A 74 -15.47 1.14 2.03
C LYS A 74 -14.11 0.99 1.35
N ASP A 75 -13.71 1.96 0.53
CA ASP A 75 -12.41 1.93 -0.12
C ASP A 75 -11.27 2.03 0.89
N VAL A 76 -11.41 2.91 1.91
CA VAL A 76 -10.47 2.98 3.04
C VAL A 76 -10.39 1.63 3.76
N ARG A 77 -11.52 0.94 3.93
CA ARG A 77 -11.55 -0.40 4.53
C ARG A 77 -10.80 -1.43 3.69
N GLU A 78 -10.96 -1.43 2.37
CA GLU A 78 -10.19 -2.33 1.48
C GLU A 78 -8.68 -2.04 1.55
N VAL A 79 -8.29 -0.76 1.66
CA VAL A 79 -6.89 -0.37 1.89
C VAL A 79 -6.37 -0.96 3.20
N GLN A 80 -7.14 -0.91 4.29
CA GLN A 80 -6.76 -1.53 5.56
C GLN A 80 -6.53 -3.03 5.43
N LEU A 81 -7.46 -3.75 4.79
CA LEU A 81 -7.35 -5.20 4.60
C LEU A 81 -6.11 -5.55 3.78
N ALA A 82 -5.84 -4.81 2.71
CA ALA A 82 -4.69 -5.03 1.84
C ALA A 82 -3.36 -4.72 2.53
N LYS A 83 -3.26 -3.55 3.19
CA LYS A 83 -2.03 -3.15 3.88
C LYS A 83 -1.72 -4.07 5.07
N ALA A 84 -2.76 -4.51 5.80
CA ALA A 84 -2.60 -5.42 6.92
C ALA A 84 -2.04 -6.77 6.46
N ALA A 85 -2.52 -7.30 5.33
CA ALA A 85 -2.02 -8.55 4.77
C ALA A 85 -0.53 -8.46 4.38
N ILE A 86 -0.13 -7.35 3.77
CA ILE A 86 1.27 -7.14 3.36
C ILE A 86 2.17 -6.97 4.59
N ALA A 87 1.79 -6.11 5.53
CA ALA A 87 2.56 -5.86 6.76
C ALA A 87 2.68 -7.13 7.63
N ALA A 88 1.59 -7.88 7.80
CA ALA A 88 1.59 -9.16 8.51
C ALA A 88 2.45 -10.21 7.81
N GLY A 89 2.44 -10.25 6.48
CA GLY A 89 3.32 -11.13 5.70
C GLY A 89 4.80 -10.82 5.95
N ILE A 90 5.17 -9.53 5.92
CA ILE A 90 6.54 -9.09 6.22
C ILE A 90 6.94 -9.48 7.65
N ARG A 91 6.08 -9.19 8.64
CA ARG A 91 6.34 -9.55 10.05
C ARG A 91 6.47 -11.06 10.25
N THR A 92 5.64 -11.85 9.58
CA THR A 92 5.70 -13.32 9.66
C THR A 92 7.00 -13.84 9.08
N LEU A 93 7.43 -13.35 7.89
CA LEU A 93 8.68 -13.79 7.28
C LEU A 93 9.91 -13.43 8.13
N LEU A 94 9.91 -12.25 8.75
CA LEU A 94 10.96 -11.86 9.70
C LEU A 94 10.99 -12.78 10.92
N HIS A 95 9.82 -13.07 11.50
CA HIS A 95 9.68 -13.98 12.62
C HIS A 95 10.20 -15.40 12.29
N GLU A 96 9.75 -16.00 11.19
CA GLU A 96 10.18 -17.34 10.76
C GLU A 96 11.68 -17.41 10.44
N SER A 97 12.26 -16.29 10.01
CA SER A 97 13.70 -16.19 9.72
C SER A 97 14.55 -15.87 10.96
N GLY A 98 13.93 -15.60 12.11
CA GLY A 98 14.63 -15.14 13.32
C GLY A 98 15.29 -13.75 13.16
N LEU A 99 14.78 -12.93 12.24
CA LEU A 99 15.28 -11.60 11.92
C LEU A 99 14.34 -10.52 12.44
N SER A 100 14.88 -9.32 12.55
CA SER A 100 14.16 -8.10 12.92
C SER A 100 14.24 -7.06 11.80
N LEU A 101 13.45 -5.98 11.93
CA LEU A 101 13.50 -4.87 10.96
C LEU A 101 14.90 -4.22 10.87
N THR A 102 15.68 -4.25 11.94
CA THR A 102 17.05 -3.68 11.94
C THR A 102 18.07 -4.53 11.19
N ASP A 103 17.74 -5.79 10.88
CA ASP A 103 18.60 -6.69 10.10
C ASP A 103 18.40 -6.48 8.58
N LEU A 104 17.39 -5.73 8.18
CA LEU A 104 17.09 -5.49 6.77
C LEU A 104 18.13 -4.56 6.14
N SER A 105 18.83 -5.07 5.12
CA SER A 105 19.76 -4.28 4.31
C SER A 105 19.09 -3.53 3.15
N ALA A 106 17.91 -3.98 2.72
CA ALA A 106 17.12 -3.35 1.66
C ALA A 106 15.67 -3.85 1.68
N VAL A 107 14.75 -3.00 1.21
CA VAL A 107 13.37 -3.35 0.86
C VAL A 107 13.17 -3.02 -0.61
N VAL A 108 12.88 -4.04 -1.41
CA VAL A 108 12.74 -3.90 -2.87
C VAL A 108 11.28 -4.09 -3.25
N ILE A 109 10.68 -3.04 -3.81
CA ILE A 109 9.27 -3.03 -4.23
C ILE A 109 9.20 -3.29 -5.73
N ALA A 110 8.49 -4.34 -6.11
CA ALA A 110 8.21 -4.66 -7.50
C ALA A 110 6.69 -4.59 -7.78
N GLY A 111 6.34 -4.51 -9.06
CA GLY A 111 4.96 -4.46 -9.55
C GLY A 111 4.52 -3.07 -9.98
N GLY A 112 3.36 -3.00 -10.66
CA GLY A 112 2.81 -1.75 -11.21
C GLY A 112 2.54 -0.69 -10.15
N PHE A 113 2.21 -1.12 -8.92
CA PHE A 113 2.04 -0.25 -7.76
C PHE A 113 3.32 0.47 -7.34
N GLY A 114 4.49 -0.17 -7.50
CA GLY A 114 5.75 0.37 -6.99
C GLY A 114 6.31 1.55 -7.79
N SER A 115 5.91 1.74 -9.05
CA SER A 115 6.60 2.71 -9.93
C SER A 115 6.39 4.17 -9.52
N TYR A 116 5.30 4.46 -8.80
CA TYR A 116 4.91 5.81 -8.40
C TYR A 116 4.45 5.89 -6.93
N ILE A 117 4.77 4.89 -6.11
CA ILE A 117 4.39 4.88 -4.70
C ILE A 117 5.25 5.90 -3.93
N ASP A 118 4.62 6.80 -3.19
CA ASP A 118 5.33 7.63 -2.22
C ASP A 118 5.66 6.76 -0.99
N ILE A 119 6.96 6.64 -0.69
CA ILE A 119 7.46 5.78 0.38
C ILE A 119 6.95 6.27 1.75
N GLY A 120 6.92 7.58 1.96
CA GLY A 120 6.44 8.19 3.20
C GLY A 120 4.96 7.92 3.42
N ASN A 121 4.14 8.07 2.39
CA ASN A 121 2.70 7.78 2.47
C ASN A 121 2.44 6.28 2.68
N ALA A 122 3.20 5.41 2.01
CA ALA A 122 3.08 3.97 2.19
C ALA A 122 3.48 3.53 3.62
N GLN A 123 4.48 4.16 4.21
CA GLN A 123 4.82 3.95 5.62
C GLN A 123 3.78 4.56 6.56
N ARG A 124 3.23 5.74 6.24
CA ARG A 124 2.18 6.42 7.01
C ARG A 124 0.93 5.57 7.18
N ILE A 125 0.54 4.80 6.16
CA ILE A 125 -0.60 3.88 6.22
C ILE A 125 -0.22 2.50 6.79
N GLY A 126 1.05 2.25 7.11
CA GLY A 126 1.53 0.96 7.59
C GLY A 126 1.57 -0.15 6.53
N LEU A 127 1.66 0.21 5.25
CA LEU A 127 1.85 -0.76 4.15
C LEU A 127 3.30 -1.22 4.08
N LEU A 128 4.23 -0.28 4.24
CA LEU A 128 5.67 -0.55 4.29
C LEU A 128 6.18 -0.46 5.72
N PRO A 129 7.19 -1.26 6.08
CA PRO A 129 7.74 -1.24 7.43
C PRO A 129 8.40 0.11 7.74
N PRO A 130 8.42 0.54 9.02
CA PRO A 130 9.01 1.80 9.46
C PRO A 130 10.55 1.70 9.51
N VAL A 131 11.17 1.47 8.36
CA VAL A 131 12.63 1.48 8.18
C VAL A 131 13.07 2.79 7.53
N ASN A 132 14.38 3.06 7.54
CA ASN A 132 14.92 4.23 6.87
C ASN A 132 14.51 4.21 5.37
N PRO A 133 13.87 5.28 4.84
CA PRO A 133 13.45 5.36 3.44
C PRO A 133 14.58 5.10 2.44
N SER A 134 15.85 5.36 2.80
CA SER A 134 17.00 5.07 1.93
C SER A 134 17.23 3.58 1.66
N LEU A 135 16.65 2.69 2.49
CA LEU A 135 16.70 1.24 2.29
C LEU A 135 15.62 0.77 1.29
N ILE A 136 14.64 1.61 0.99
CA ILE A 136 13.49 1.26 0.17
C ILE A 136 13.72 1.72 -1.26
N ARG A 137 13.61 0.80 -2.22
CA ARG A 137 13.70 1.13 -3.66
C ARG A 137 12.64 0.41 -4.47
N SER A 138 12.11 1.09 -5.47
CA SER A 138 11.22 0.51 -6.47
C SER A 138 12.00 0.05 -7.69
N VAL A 139 11.65 -1.12 -8.22
CA VAL A 139 12.26 -1.69 -9.43
C VAL A 139 11.24 -1.84 -10.58
N GLY A 140 10.00 -1.40 -10.38
CA GLY A 140 8.93 -1.52 -11.37
C GLY A 140 8.57 -2.97 -11.67
N ASN A 141 8.35 -3.30 -12.95
CA ASN A 141 7.95 -4.65 -13.37
C ASN A 141 9.15 -5.64 -13.39
N ALA A 142 9.53 -6.13 -12.19
CA ALA A 142 10.61 -7.10 -12.04
C ALA A 142 10.35 -8.43 -12.77
N ALA A 143 9.10 -8.88 -12.85
CA ALA A 143 8.75 -10.12 -13.56
C ALA A 143 9.01 -9.99 -15.07
N GLY A 144 8.61 -8.88 -15.66
CA GLY A 144 8.87 -8.58 -17.08
C GLY A 144 10.36 -8.43 -17.38
N GLN A 145 11.10 -7.71 -16.53
CA GLN A 145 12.55 -7.58 -16.67
C GLN A 145 13.26 -8.93 -16.52
N GLY A 146 12.85 -9.77 -15.56
CA GLY A 146 13.37 -11.13 -15.39
C GLY A 146 13.13 -12.03 -16.60
N ALA A 147 11.96 -11.93 -17.24
CA ALA A 147 11.67 -12.66 -18.47
C ALA A 147 12.58 -12.25 -19.63
N VAL A 148 12.84 -10.95 -19.77
CA VAL A 148 13.78 -10.42 -20.78
C VAL A 148 15.21 -10.90 -20.50
N LEU A 149 15.66 -10.83 -19.24
CA LEU A 149 16.98 -11.34 -18.83
C LEU A 149 17.15 -12.82 -19.17
N ASN A 150 16.17 -13.65 -18.82
CA ASN A 150 16.20 -15.09 -19.11
C ASN A 150 16.18 -15.40 -20.62
N LEU A 151 15.58 -14.53 -21.44
CA LEU A 151 15.55 -14.69 -22.90
C LEU A 151 16.89 -14.30 -23.56
N LEU A 152 17.55 -13.26 -23.06
CA LEU A 152 18.71 -12.64 -23.70
C LEU A 152 20.06 -13.11 -23.14
N ASP A 153 20.10 -13.55 -21.88
CA ASP A 153 21.31 -13.98 -21.20
C ASP A 153 21.25 -15.48 -20.88
N PRO A 154 22.08 -16.32 -21.54
CA PRO A 154 22.14 -17.75 -21.28
C PRO A 154 22.51 -18.11 -19.83
N THR A 155 23.21 -17.23 -19.10
CA THR A 155 23.61 -17.46 -17.70
C THR A 155 22.50 -17.16 -16.71
N ALA A 156 21.47 -16.40 -17.12
CA ALA A 156 20.34 -16.06 -16.26
C ALA A 156 19.53 -17.31 -15.85
N LYS A 157 19.55 -18.36 -16.68
CA LYS A 157 18.90 -19.62 -16.37
C LYS A 157 19.49 -20.27 -15.11
N ASP A 158 20.81 -20.35 -15.01
CA ASP A 158 21.49 -20.95 -13.86
C ASP A 158 21.21 -20.16 -12.58
N ALA A 159 21.21 -18.83 -12.65
CA ALA A 159 20.84 -17.97 -11.52
C ALA A 159 19.39 -18.18 -11.07
N MET A 160 18.45 -18.32 -12.02
CA MET A 160 17.04 -18.61 -11.71
C MET A 160 16.87 -19.98 -11.04
N GLU A 161 17.56 -21.01 -11.54
CA GLU A 161 17.54 -22.35 -10.92
C GLU A 161 18.08 -22.31 -9.49
N GLN A 162 19.15 -21.55 -9.24
CA GLN A 162 19.68 -21.35 -7.88
C GLN A 162 18.66 -20.67 -6.95
N ILE A 163 17.97 -19.62 -7.41
CA ILE A 163 16.94 -18.94 -6.62
C ILE A 163 15.80 -19.91 -6.28
N ILE A 164 15.33 -20.70 -7.26
CA ILE A 164 14.27 -21.69 -7.03
C ILE A 164 14.69 -22.73 -5.99
N HIS A 165 15.94 -23.19 -6.02
CA HIS A 165 16.46 -24.16 -5.06
C HIS A 165 16.62 -23.60 -3.64
N GLN A 166 16.81 -22.29 -3.49
CA GLN A 166 16.98 -21.62 -2.20
C GLN A 166 15.66 -21.06 -1.63
N ALA A 167 14.67 -20.83 -2.48
CA ALA A 167 13.38 -20.29 -2.07
C ALA A 167 12.62 -21.28 -1.18
N CYS A 168 12.28 -20.83 0.03
CA CYS A 168 11.41 -21.57 0.94
C CYS A 168 10.01 -20.95 0.92
N TYR A 169 8.98 -21.79 0.77
CA TYR A 169 7.60 -21.35 0.81
C TYR A 169 7.06 -21.44 2.25
N ILE A 170 6.47 -20.35 2.72
CA ILE A 170 5.80 -20.27 4.02
C ILE A 170 4.30 -20.13 3.76
N GLU A 171 3.51 -21.09 4.26
CA GLU A 171 2.05 -21.08 4.15
C GLU A 171 1.44 -20.16 5.21
N LEU A 172 1.03 -18.96 4.80
CA LEU A 172 0.47 -17.96 5.70
C LEU A 172 -1.00 -18.22 6.06
N SER A 173 -1.77 -18.86 5.17
CA SER A 173 -3.23 -19.01 5.37
C SER A 173 -3.62 -19.86 6.58
N SER A 174 -2.72 -20.76 7.01
CA SER A 174 -2.89 -21.60 8.20
C SER A 174 -2.03 -21.16 9.38
N SER A 175 -1.31 -20.04 9.27
CA SER A 175 -0.38 -19.57 10.32
C SER A 175 -1.12 -18.75 11.38
N PRO A 176 -1.17 -19.23 12.65
CA PRO A 176 -1.74 -18.43 13.74
C PRO A 176 -1.00 -17.10 13.95
N GLN A 177 0.32 -17.11 13.77
CA GLN A 177 1.18 -15.93 13.88
C GLN A 177 0.84 -14.88 12.82
N PHE A 178 0.62 -15.31 11.57
CA PHE A 178 0.17 -14.40 10.52
C PHE A 178 -1.17 -13.77 10.87
N MET A 179 -2.12 -14.56 11.39
CA MET A 179 -3.44 -14.05 11.78
C MET A 179 -3.36 -13.04 12.93
N GLU A 180 -2.49 -13.27 13.91
CA GLU A 180 -2.20 -12.32 14.99
C GLU A 180 -1.66 -11.00 14.44
N TYR A 181 -0.61 -11.06 13.61
CA TYR A 181 -0.06 -9.86 12.97
C TYR A 181 -1.05 -9.19 12.01
N TYR A 182 -1.91 -9.93 11.33
CA TYR A 182 -2.93 -9.35 10.45
C TYR A 182 -3.95 -8.53 11.24
N ILE A 183 -4.35 -9.00 12.42
CA ILE A 183 -5.24 -8.27 13.32
C ILE A 183 -4.51 -7.03 13.88
N ASP A 184 -3.26 -7.18 14.33
CA ASP A 184 -2.43 -6.07 14.83
C ASP A 184 -2.24 -4.97 13.77
N GLU A 185 -2.00 -5.36 12.52
CA GLU A 185 -1.75 -4.45 11.41
C GLU A 185 -3.04 -3.93 10.76
N MET A 186 -4.22 -4.21 11.32
CA MET A 186 -5.50 -3.78 10.76
C MET A 186 -5.72 -2.27 10.89
N THR A 187 -5.34 -1.68 12.03
CA THR A 187 -5.44 -0.24 12.27
C THR A 187 -4.28 0.50 11.61
N PHE A 188 -4.51 1.74 11.19
CA PHE A 188 -3.43 2.58 10.68
C PHE A 188 -2.48 3.01 11.82
N PRO A 189 -1.17 3.15 11.55
CA PRO A 189 -0.23 3.65 12.56
C PRO A 189 -0.65 5.04 13.08
N LEU A 190 -0.58 5.24 14.40
CA LEU A 190 -0.91 6.52 15.03
C LEU A 190 0.18 7.58 14.83
N GLU A 191 1.44 7.14 14.81
CA GLU A 191 2.60 8.02 14.67
C GLU A 191 3.19 7.92 13.26
N ARG A 192 3.73 9.05 12.76
CA ARG A 192 4.57 9.02 11.56
C ARG A 192 5.93 8.44 11.93
N PRO A 193 6.47 7.48 11.15
CA PRO A 193 7.82 6.97 11.34
C PRO A 193 8.90 8.02 11.05
#